data_AF-A0A8T4I2K0-F1
#
_entry.id   AF-A0A8T4I2K0-F1
#
_cell.length_a   1.000
_cell.length_b   1.000
_cell.length_c   1.000
_cell.angle_alpha   90.00
_cell.angle_beta   90.00
_cell.angle_gamma   90.00
#
_symmetry.space_group_name_H-M   'P 1'
#
loop_
_entity.id
_entity.type
_entity.pdbx_description
1 polymer ?
#
loop_
_entity_poly.entity_id
_entity_poly.type
_entity_poly.pdbx_seq_one_letter_code
_entity_poly.pdbx_strand_id
1 'polypeptide(L)' 'AETGVHSAVREHLGSRVHPVTGVSCDYWLCEHLAGEAENRDPLENTDVAWVPIRDLARFIPANKIFPPILAALEA' A
#
# COMPACT_ATOMS: atom_id res chain seq x y z
N ALA A 1 13.24 0.01 -2.46
CA ALA A 1 13.77 0.61 -3.69
C ALA A 1 13.16 2.00 -3.92
N GLU A 2 11.84 2.15 -3.77
CA GLU A 2 11.13 3.42 -4.05
C GLU A 2 10.96 4.37 -2.83
N THR A 3 10.74 3.85 -1.62
CA THR A 3 10.18 4.66 -0.50
C THR A 3 11.10 4.84 0.71
N GLY A 4 12.36 4.43 0.60
CA GLY A 4 13.35 4.57 1.67
C GLY A 4 13.19 3.65 2.90
N VAL A 5 12.07 2.94 3.01
CA VAL A 5 11.77 2.05 4.12
C VAL A 5 12.25 0.61 3.89
N HIS A 6 12.56 -0.07 4.99
CA HIS A 6 12.80 -1.50 5.05
C HIS A 6 11.60 -2.17 5.70
N SER A 7 11.09 -3.24 5.08
CA SER A 7 9.91 -3.95 5.55
C SER A 7 10.06 -5.47 5.45
N ALA A 8 9.38 -6.20 6.33
CA ALA A 8 9.19 -7.65 6.22
C ALA A 8 7.76 -7.96 5.76
N VAL A 9 7.60 -8.98 4.92
CA VAL A 9 6.27 -9.51 4.58
C VAL A 9 5.71 -10.25 5.79
N ARG A 10 4.49 -9.89 6.20
CA ARG A 10 3.74 -10.56 7.26
C ARG A 10 2.72 -11.54 6.70
N GLU A 11 1.97 -11.13 5.68
CA GLU A 11 0.85 -11.91 5.15
C GLU A 11 0.57 -11.62 3.67
N HIS A 12 0.16 -12.65 2.91
CA HIS A 12 -0.42 -12.47 1.58
C HIS A 12 -1.93 -12.26 1.70
N LEU A 13 -2.43 -11.14 1.20
CA LEU A 13 -3.85 -10.79 1.29
C LEU A 13 -4.66 -11.27 0.08
N GLY A 14 -3.99 -11.81 -0.95
CA GLY A 14 -4.60 -12.29 -2.18
C GLY A 14 -4.30 -11.40 -3.38
N SER A 15 -4.91 -11.76 -4.51
CA SER A 15 -4.69 -11.09 -5.79
C SER A 15 -6.00 -10.73 -6.49
N ARG A 16 -5.95 -9.74 -7.39
CA ARG A 16 -7.07 -9.35 -8.25
C ARG A 16 -6.60 -8.80 -9.58
N VAL A 17 -7.42 -8.94 -10.61
CA VAL A 17 -7.30 -8.09 -11.80
C VAL A 17 -7.83 -6.71 -11.46
N HIS A 18 -7.00 -5.68 -11.56
CA HIS A 18 -7.38 -4.33 -11.19
C HIS A 18 -8.53 -3.83 -12.09
N PRO A 19 -9.65 -3.35 -11.52
CA PRO A 19 -10.89 -3.12 -12.28
C PRO A 19 -10.79 -1.99 -13.31
N VAL A 20 -9.78 -1.11 -13.20
CA VAL A 20 -9.57 0.01 -14.13
C VAL A 20 -8.48 -0.27 -15.16
N THR A 21 -7.39 -0.92 -14.76
CA THR A 21 -6.20 -1.08 -15.61
C THR A 21 -6.08 -2.47 -16.23
N GLY A 22 -6.82 -3.46 -15.73
CA GLY A 22 -6.74 -4.84 -16.20
C GLY A 22 -5.45 -5.58 -15.79
N VAL A 23 -4.58 -4.93 -15.01
CA VAL A 23 -3.32 -5.52 -14.53
C VAL A 23 -3.60 -6.51 -13.39
N SER A 24 -2.89 -7.64 -13.38
CA SER A 24 -2.89 -8.55 -12.23
C SER A 24 -2.11 -7.92 -11.07
N CYS A 25 -2.76 -7.76 -9.93
CA CYS A 25 -2.16 -7.22 -8.71
C CYS A 25 -2.18 -8.25 -7.59
N ASP A 26 -1.04 -8.45 -6.94
CA ASP A 26 -0.89 -9.24 -5.71
C ASP A 26 -0.68 -8.29 -4.52
N TYR A 27 -1.39 -8.52 -3.42
CA TYR A 27 -1.40 -7.64 -2.25
C TYR A 27 -0.76 -8.32 -1.04
N TRP A 28 0.16 -7.61 -0.40
CA TRP A 28 0.95 -8.11 0.73
C TRP A 28 0.87 -7.14 1.90
N LEU A 29 0.60 -7.66 3.10
CA LEU A 29 0.73 -6.92 4.34
C LEU A 29 2.18 -7.00 4.80
N CYS A 30 2.78 -5.84 5.08
CA CYS A 30 4.16 -5.73 5.50
C CYS A 30 4.28 -4.98 6.83
N GLU A 31 5.31 -5.34 7.60
CA GLU A 31 5.72 -4.63 8.81
C GLU A 31 6.91 -3.73 8.52
N HIS A 32 6.89 -2.51 9.04
CA HIS A 32 8.04 -1.60 8.98
C HIS A 32 9.13 -2.06 9.96
N LEU A 33 10.37 -2.15 9.48
CA LEU A 33 11.53 -2.55 10.28
C LEU A 33 12.47 -1.38 10.58
N ALA A 34 12.74 -0.55 9.58
CA ALA A 34 13.71 0.56 9.66
C ALA A 34 13.55 1.54 8.49
N GLY A 35 14.25 2.67 8.58
CA GLY A 35 14.28 3.71 7.55
C GLY A 35 13.10 4.67 7.63
N GLU A 36 13.25 5.81 6.96
CA GLU A 36 12.25 6.87 6.90
C GLU A 36 11.57 6.89 5.53
N ALA A 37 10.34 7.38 5.48
CA ALA A 37 9.62 7.59 4.23
C ALA A 37 10.31 8.69 3.42
N GLU A 38 10.90 8.32 2.29
CA GLU A 38 11.62 9.20 1.38
C GLU A 38 11.31 8.78 -0.06
N ASN A 39 10.92 9.72 -0.92
CA ASN A 39 10.68 9.41 -2.33
C ASN A 39 12.03 9.23 -3.05
N ARG A 40 12.40 7.97 -3.29
CA ARG A 40 13.63 7.57 -3.99
C ARG A 40 13.40 7.27 -5.48
N ASP A 41 12.17 7.39 -5.97
CA ASP A 41 11.84 7.26 -7.38
C ASP A 41 10.95 8.42 -7.87
N PRO A 42 11.53 9.60 -8.12
CA PRO A 42 10.79 10.79 -8.54
C PRO A 42 10.26 10.72 -9.98
N LEU A 43 10.64 9.71 -10.77
CA LEU A 43 10.10 9.52 -12.12
C LEU A 43 8.76 8.81 -12.09
N GLU A 44 8.56 7.90 -11.14
CA GLU A 44 7.30 7.16 -10.96
C GLU A 44 6.39 7.77 -9.88
N ASN A 45 6.98 8.26 -8.78
CA ASN A 45 6.25 8.77 -7.62
C ASN A 45 6.37 10.29 -7.50
N THR A 46 5.28 10.97 -7.17
CA THR A 46 5.32 12.41 -6.83
C THR A 46 5.81 12.65 -5.41
N ASP A 47 5.34 11.86 -4.44
CA ASP A 47 5.64 12.05 -3.01
C ASP A 47 5.38 10.75 -2.22
N VAL A 48 5.85 10.71 -0.97
CA VAL A 48 5.60 9.62 -0.01
C VAL A 48 5.37 10.16 1.38
N ALA A 49 4.44 9.57 2.12
CA ALA A 49 4.16 9.95 3.50
C ALA A 49 3.66 8.76 4.33
N TRP A 50 3.98 8.77 5.63
CA TRP A 50 3.26 7.97 6.60
C TRP A 50 1.89 8.60 6.89
N VAL A 51 0.82 7.82 6.79
CA VAL A 51 -0.56 8.30 6.94
C VAL A 51 -1.29 7.44 7.97
N PRO A 52 -2.04 8.03 8.93
CA PRO A 52 -2.92 7.27 9.80
C PRO A 52 -3.94 6.46 9.00
N ILE A 53 -4.23 5.21 9.40
CA ILE A 53 -5.19 4.34 8.70
C ILE A 53 -6.54 5.02 8.48
N ARG A 54 -7.04 5.76 9.47
CA ARG A 54 -8.30 6.53 9.39
C ARG A 54 -8.34 7.56 8.26
N ASP A 55 -7.18 8.03 7.80
CA ASP A 55 -7.05 9.03 6.75
C ASP A 55 -6.90 8.38 5.35
N LEU A 56 -6.76 7.06 5.25
CA LEU A 56 -6.56 6.33 3.98
C LEU A 56 -7.61 6.68 2.92
N ALA A 57 -8.88 6.78 3.33
CA ALA A 57 -10.01 7.06 2.44
C ALA A 57 -9.95 8.46 1.79
N ARG A 58 -9.09 9.36 2.29
CA ARG A 58 -8.83 10.68 1.69
C ARG A 58 -7.97 10.57 0.43
N PHE A 59 -7.18 9.50 0.31
CA PHE A 59 -6.27 9.27 -0.82
C PHE A 59 -6.87 8.27 -1.82
N ILE A 60 -7.50 7.20 -1.32
CA ILE A 60 -8.11 6.16 -2.14
C ILE A 60 -9.55 5.95 -1.66
N PRO A 61 -10.58 6.19 -2.50
CA PRO A 61 -11.97 5.92 -2.12
C PRO A 61 -12.14 4.49 -1.61
N ALA A 62 -12.76 4.32 -0.45
CA ALA A 62 -12.85 3.03 0.25
C ALA A 62 -13.45 1.91 -0.63
N ASN A 63 -14.44 2.24 -1.47
CA ASN A 63 -15.06 1.31 -2.40
C ASN A 63 -14.15 0.84 -3.57
N LYS A 64 -12.97 1.44 -3.74
CA LYS A 64 -11.95 1.02 -4.72
C LYS A 64 -10.83 0.19 -4.10
N ILE A 65 -10.73 0.19 -2.77
CA ILE A 65 -9.74 -0.59 -2.02
C ILE A 65 -10.14 -2.07 -2.09
N PHE A 66 -9.16 -2.95 -2.26
CA PHE A 66 -9.40 -4.38 -2.28
C PHE A 66 -9.87 -4.83 -0.88
N PRO A 67 -11.04 -5.47 -0.72
CA PRO A 67 -11.63 -5.72 0.61
C PRO A 67 -10.72 -6.43 1.62
N PRO A 68 -9.86 -7.41 1.23
CA PRO A 68 -8.89 -8.00 2.16
C PRO A 68 -7.92 -7.00 2.79
N ILE A 69 -7.60 -5.89 2.11
CA ILE A 69 -6.77 -4.82 2.69
C ILE A 69 -7.52 -4.13 3.83
N LEU A 70 -8.81 -3.83 3.66
CA LEU A 70 -9.60 -3.16 4.70
C LEU A 70 -9.73 -4.06 5.94
N ALA A 71 -10.02 -5.36 5.74
CA ALA A 71 -10.09 -6.32 6.83
C ALA A 71 -8.77 -6.44 7.61
N ALA A 72 -7.62 -6.40 6.91
CA ALA A 72 -6.30 -6.48 7.54
C ALA A 72 -5.93 -5.21 8.35
N LEU A 73 -6.51 -4.05 8.02
CA LEU A 73 -6.26 -2.78 8.71
C LEU A 73 -7.17 -2.54 9.92
N GLU A 74 -8.24 -3.34 10.08
CA GLU A 74 -9.17 -3.29 11.22
C GLU A 74 -8.76 -4.25 12.37
N ALA A 75 -7.79 -5.15 12.13
CA ALA A 75 -7.31 -6.17 13.06
C ALA A 75 -6.19 -5.66 13.99
#